data_AF-A0AAD7ITL6-F1
#
_entry.id   AF-A0AAD7ITL6-F1
#
_cell.length_a   1.000
_cell.length_b   1.000
_cell.length_c   1.000
_cell.angle_alpha   90.00
_cell.angle_beta   90.00
_cell.angle_gamma   90.00
#
_symmetry.space_group_name_H-M   'P 1'
#
loop_
_entity.id
_entity.type
_entity.pdbx_description
1 polymer ?
#
loop_
_entity_poly.entity_id
_entity_poly.type
_entity_poly.pdbx_seq_one_letter_code
_entity_poly.pdbx_strand_id
1 'polypeptide(L)'
;MPSLPPELQREIVETAVRMHHEDAAVKLKLSLVAHHFHFWVDRVFYESVTITSTRGADKFLKLLDLKPAGFFAAAVKALNIWGLDDTQTIKVLTTCSGVQILSYENYSNDFVPRAQITQLTLRRLSTLTRVFASSMTSPIAPA
;
A
#
# COMPACT_ATOMS: atom_id res chain seq x y z
N MET A 1 18.58 -24.55 24.55
CA MET A 1 18.98 -23.93 23.26
C MET A 1 19.36 -22.48 23.54
N PRO A 2 20.46 -21.96 22.99
CA PRO A 2 20.74 -20.53 23.08
C PRO A 2 19.60 -19.75 22.40
N SER A 3 18.96 -18.85 23.13
CA SER A 3 17.88 -18.04 22.62
C SER A 3 18.45 -16.96 21.70
N LEU A 4 18.01 -16.94 20.45
CA LEU A 4 18.39 -15.88 19.52
C LEU A 4 17.90 -14.51 20.07
N PRO A 5 18.73 -13.46 20.06
CA PRO A 5 18.30 -12.11 20.41
C PRO A 5 17.05 -11.65 19.64
N PRO A 6 16.13 -10.89 20.26
CA PRO A 6 14.90 -10.42 19.61
C PRO A 6 15.15 -9.62 18.31
N GLU A 7 16.24 -8.88 18.23
CA GLU A 7 16.61 -8.07 17.07
C GLU A 7 16.92 -8.94 15.86
N LEU A 8 17.65 -10.04 16.09
CA LEU A 8 17.99 -11.01 15.05
C LEU A 8 16.77 -11.84 14.66
N GLN A 9 15.89 -12.18 15.60
CA GLN A 9 14.61 -12.82 15.27
C GLN A 9 13.77 -11.92 14.36
N ARG A 10 13.68 -10.63 14.68
CA ARG A 10 12.96 -9.64 13.86
C ARG A 10 13.55 -9.56 12.46
N GLU A 11 14.86 -9.41 12.34
CA GLU A 11 15.54 -9.31 11.05
C GLU A 11 15.29 -10.55 10.18
N ILE A 12 15.35 -11.76 10.76
CA ILE A 12 15.07 -13.01 10.05
C ILE A 12 13.61 -13.05 9.59
N VAL A 13 12.65 -12.75 10.47
CA VAL A 13 11.22 -12.79 10.14
C VAL A 13 10.89 -11.76 9.06
N GLU A 14 11.32 -10.51 9.24
CA GLU A 14 11.07 -9.47 8.25
C GLU A 14 11.71 -9.78 6.90
N THR A 15 12.93 -10.32 6.89
CA THR A 15 13.62 -10.74 5.66
C THR A 15 12.88 -11.86 4.96
N ALA A 16 12.45 -12.89 5.71
CA ALA A 16 11.65 -13.98 5.16
C ALA A 16 10.34 -13.49 4.54
N VAL A 17 9.64 -12.55 5.20
CA VAL A 17 8.41 -11.95 4.66
C VAL A 17 8.69 -11.16 3.37
N ARG A 18 9.80 -10.40 3.29
CA ARG A 18 10.15 -9.64 2.07
C ARG A 18 10.53 -10.55 0.91
N MET A 19 11.30 -11.60 1.18
CA MET A 19 11.68 -12.59 0.17
C MET A 19 10.47 -13.32 -0.42
N HIS A 20 9.43 -13.52 0.39
CA HIS A 20 8.18 -14.19 0.01
C HIS A 20 6.99 -13.23 0.00
N HIS A 21 7.18 -12.00 -0.47
CA HIS A 21 6.15 -10.95 -0.38
C HIS A 21 4.87 -11.26 -1.17
N GLU A 22 4.88 -12.18 -2.13
CA GLU A 22 3.66 -12.59 -2.86
C GLU A 22 2.92 -13.75 -2.16
N ASP A 23 3.60 -14.48 -1.26
CA ASP A 23 3.04 -15.68 -0.61
C ASP A 23 2.35 -15.31 0.72
N ALA A 24 1.02 -15.17 0.66
CA ALA A 24 0.21 -14.91 1.84
C ALA A 24 0.26 -16.07 2.87
N ALA A 25 0.52 -17.31 2.45
CA ALA A 25 0.57 -18.46 3.36
C ALA A 25 1.85 -18.44 4.20
N VAL A 26 2.99 -18.04 3.63
CA VAL A 26 4.24 -17.86 4.39
C VAL A 26 4.05 -16.83 5.49
N LYS A 27 3.42 -15.70 5.16
CA LYS A 27 3.15 -14.63 6.14
C LYS A 27 2.26 -15.11 7.27
N LEU A 28 1.18 -15.80 6.95
CA LEU A 28 0.28 -16.38 7.95
C LEU A 28 1.03 -17.36 8.86
N LYS A 29 1.81 -18.27 8.27
CA LYS A 29 2.62 -19.24 9.04
C LYS A 29 3.57 -18.52 10.00
N LEU A 30 4.30 -17.51 9.52
CA LEU A 30 5.24 -16.74 10.35
C LEU A 30 4.53 -15.99 11.49
N SER A 31 3.37 -15.38 11.22
CA SER A 31 2.57 -14.72 12.27
C SER A 31 2.09 -15.67 13.37
N LEU A 32 1.99 -16.98 13.08
CA LEU A 32 1.53 -18.00 14.03
C LEU A 32 2.67 -18.68 14.80
N VAL A 33 3.94 -18.45 14.44
CA VAL A 33 5.09 -19.09 15.12
C VAL A 33 5.24 -18.59 16.56
N ALA A 34 5.09 -17.29 16.78
CA ALA A 34 5.23 -16.69 18.11
C ALA A 34 4.35 -15.44 18.23
N HIS A 35 3.87 -15.15 19.44
CA HIS A 35 2.97 -14.02 19.68
C HIS A 35 3.56 -12.68 19.24
N HIS A 36 4.86 -12.44 19.32
CA HIS A 36 5.44 -11.16 18.89
C HIS A 36 5.72 -11.07 17.37
N PHE A 37 5.73 -12.19 16.64
CA PHE A 37 6.05 -12.19 15.21
C PHE A 37 4.97 -11.50 14.38
N HIS A 38 3.69 -11.61 14.75
CA HIS A 38 2.62 -10.97 13.99
C HIS A 38 2.82 -9.45 13.87
N PHE A 39 3.40 -8.79 14.88
CA PHE A 39 3.69 -7.35 14.80
C PHE A 39 4.73 -7.02 13.71
N TRP A 40 5.76 -7.86 13.58
CA TRP A 40 6.81 -7.69 12.57
C TRP A 40 6.29 -8.03 11.17
N VAL A 41 5.52 -9.11 11.05
CA VAL A 41 4.91 -9.53 9.79
C VAL A 41 3.92 -8.48 9.30
N ASP A 42 3.00 -8.00 10.16
CA ASP A 42 2.04 -6.96 9.80
C ASP A 42 2.77 -5.71 9.31
N ARG A 43 3.81 -5.27 10.02
CA ARG A 43 4.56 -4.06 9.63
C ARG A 43 5.13 -4.17 8.22
N VAL A 44 5.74 -5.30 7.85
CA VAL A 44 6.29 -5.50 6.50
C VAL A 44 5.17 -5.71 5.48
N PHE A 45 4.10 -6.39 5.86
CA PHE A 45 2.98 -6.68 4.97
C PHE A 45 2.28 -5.40 4.48
N TYR A 46 2.08 -4.43 5.36
CA TYR A 46 1.45 -3.16 5.04
C TYR A 46 2.43 -2.10 4.53
N GLU A 47 3.73 -2.40 4.44
CA GLU A 47 4.75 -1.43 4.02
C GLU A 47 4.48 -0.88 2.61
N SER A 48 3.99 -1.74 1.71
CA SER A 48 3.57 -1.36 0.36
C SER A 48 2.14 -1.85 0.09
N VAL A 49 1.22 -0.91 -0.10
CA VAL A 49 -0.18 -1.19 -0.43
C VAL A 49 -0.43 -0.83 -1.89
N THR A 50 -0.90 -1.80 -2.67
CA THR A 50 -1.31 -1.60 -4.05
C THR A 50 -2.80 -1.95 -4.18
N ILE A 51 -3.60 -0.96 -4.55
CA ILE A 51 -5.03 -1.09 -4.81
C ILE A 51 -5.20 -1.11 -6.33
N THR A 52 -5.55 -2.26 -6.89
CA THR A 52 -5.63 -2.46 -8.35
C THR A 52 -7.04 -2.69 -8.89
N SER A 53 -8.02 -2.85 -8.01
CA SER A 53 -9.40 -3.18 -8.39
C SER A 53 -10.38 -2.59 -7.38
N THR A 54 -11.62 -2.36 -7.81
CA THR A 54 -12.71 -1.89 -6.94
C THR A 54 -12.95 -2.81 -5.76
N ARG A 55 -12.87 -4.14 -5.95
CA ARG A 55 -13.00 -5.10 -4.85
C ARG A 55 -11.83 -5.00 -3.86
N GLY A 56 -10.62 -4.73 -4.35
CA GLY A 56 -9.45 -4.48 -3.50
C GLY A 56 -9.59 -3.18 -2.72
N ALA A 57 -10.10 -2.14 -3.36
CA ALA A 57 -10.44 -0.86 -2.74
C ALA A 57 -11.43 -1.03 -1.60
N ASP A 58 -12.57 -1.71 -1.83
CA ASP A 58 -13.58 -1.94 -0.80
C ASP A 58 -13.03 -2.67 0.41
N LYS A 59 -12.20 -3.70 0.18
CA LYS A 59 -11.54 -4.45 1.26
C LYS A 59 -10.58 -3.56 2.04
N PHE A 60 -9.81 -2.74 1.36
CA PHE A 60 -8.86 -1.84 2.01
C PHE A 60 -9.57 -0.74 2.79
N LEU A 61 -10.62 -0.13 2.23
CA LEU A 61 -11.44 0.87 2.92
C LEU A 61 -12.08 0.31 4.19
N LYS A 62 -12.63 -0.92 4.13
CA LYS A 62 -13.14 -1.61 5.33
C LYS A 62 -12.03 -1.86 6.36
N LEU A 63 -10.83 -2.19 5.90
CA LEU A 63 -9.68 -2.40 6.80
C LEU A 63 -9.27 -1.10 7.50
N LEU A 64 -9.34 0.05 6.81
CA LEU A 64 -9.10 1.37 7.42
C LEU A 64 -10.05 1.66 8.59
N ASP A 65 -11.27 1.11 8.55
CA ASP A 65 -12.26 1.28 9.62
C ASP A 65 -12.03 0.30 10.79
N LEU A 66 -11.26 -0.78 10.59
CA LEU A 66 -11.02 -1.82 11.59
C LEU A 66 -9.72 -1.62 12.38
N LYS A 67 -8.74 -0.90 11.84
CA LYS A 67 -7.44 -0.65 12.48
C LYS A 67 -7.25 0.85 12.77
N PRO A 68 -6.57 1.22 13.87
CA PRO A 68 -6.32 2.63 14.18
C PRO A 68 -5.54 3.35 13.08
N ALA A 69 -5.86 4.61 12.79
CA ALA A 69 -5.14 5.39 11.78
C ALA A 69 -3.63 5.47 12.03
N GLY A 70 -3.20 5.54 13.30
CA GLY A 70 -1.79 5.55 13.68
C GLY A 70 -1.02 4.31 13.23
N PHE A 71 -1.69 3.15 13.10
CA PHE A 71 -1.08 1.94 12.56
C PHE A 71 -0.70 2.14 11.09
N PHE A 72 -1.61 2.64 10.25
CA PHE A 72 -1.36 2.85 8.83
C PHE A 72 -0.34 3.96 8.60
N ALA A 73 -0.39 5.05 9.37
CA ALA A 73 0.61 6.10 9.35
C ALA A 73 2.03 5.56 9.64
N ALA A 74 2.15 4.62 10.59
CA ALA A 74 3.42 4.01 10.93
C ALA A 74 3.88 2.96 9.90
N ALA A 75 2.97 2.10 9.42
CA ALA A 75 3.28 0.94 8.61
C ALA A 75 3.38 1.24 7.10
N VAL A 76 2.45 2.00 6.53
CA VAL A 76 2.36 2.21 5.07
C VAL A 76 3.39 3.23 4.61
N LYS A 77 4.30 2.81 3.73
CA LYS A 77 5.38 3.65 3.16
C LYS A 77 5.25 3.85 1.66
N ALA A 78 4.75 2.85 0.96
CA ALA A 78 4.41 2.93 -0.45
C ALA A 78 2.92 2.70 -0.66
N LEU A 79 2.30 3.55 -1.47
CA LEU A 79 0.88 3.47 -1.77
C LEU A 79 0.68 3.65 -3.27
N ASN A 80 0.08 2.65 -3.91
CA ASN A 80 -0.32 2.68 -5.31
C ASN A 80 -1.84 2.57 -5.38
N ILE A 81 -2.49 3.64 -5.84
CA ILE A 81 -3.94 3.78 -5.83
C ILE A 81 -4.48 3.76 -7.26
N TRP A 82 -5.26 2.73 -7.59
CA TRP A 82 -6.05 2.66 -8.83
C TRP A 82 -7.51 2.36 -8.49
N GLY A 83 -8.43 3.02 -9.21
CA GLY A 83 -9.86 2.79 -9.08
C GLY A 83 -10.56 3.35 -7.83
N LEU A 84 -9.99 4.36 -7.16
CA LEU A 84 -10.67 5.08 -6.08
C LEU A 84 -11.30 6.37 -6.59
N ASP A 85 -12.47 6.73 -6.04
CA ASP A 85 -13.03 8.06 -6.20
C ASP A 85 -12.28 9.11 -5.34
N ASP A 86 -12.61 10.38 -5.55
CA ASP A 86 -11.96 11.52 -4.89
C ASP A 86 -12.08 11.46 -3.35
N THR A 87 -13.25 11.07 -2.83
CA THR A 87 -13.53 11.00 -1.40
C THR A 87 -12.75 9.86 -0.75
N GLN A 88 -12.75 8.70 -1.40
CA GLN A 88 -11.99 7.53 -0.99
C GLN A 88 -10.48 7.81 -1.01
N THR A 89 -10.00 8.49 -2.05
CA THR A 89 -8.59 8.89 -2.17
C THR A 89 -8.18 9.80 -1.01
N ILE A 90 -8.99 10.81 -0.67
CA ILE A 90 -8.74 11.68 0.49
C ILE A 90 -8.68 10.87 1.79
N LYS A 91 -9.65 9.97 2.02
CA LYS A 91 -9.69 9.13 3.23
C LYS A 91 -8.43 8.27 3.35
N VAL A 92 -8.02 7.64 2.26
CA VAL A 92 -6.81 6.80 2.22
C VAL A 92 -5.57 7.64 2.50
N LEU A 93 -5.38 8.77 1.81
CA LEU A 93 -4.19 9.61 1.99
C LEU A 93 -4.10 10.22 3.39
N THR A 94 -5.24 10.59 3.97
CA THR A 94 -5.31 11.13 5.34
C THR A 94 -4.94 10.06 6.38
N THR A 95 -5.44 8.83 6.19
CA THR A 95 -5.17 7.71 7.12
C THR A 95 -3.73 7.21 6.99
N CYS A 96 -3.20 7.15 5.77
CA CYS A 96 -1.84 6.69 5.45
C CYS A 96 -0.85 7.86 5.41
N SER A 97 -0.81 8.69 6.45
CA SER A 97 -0.04 9.94 6.47
C SER A 97 1.49 9.78 6.45
N GLY A 98 2.01 8.59 6.75
CA GLY A 98 3.44 8.29 6.70
C GLY A 98 3.97 7.80 5.36
N VAL A 99 3.16 7.88 4.29
CA VAL A 99 3.54 7.49 2.93
C VAL A 99 4.70 8.36 2.43
N GLN A 100 5.65 7.70 1.77
CA GLN A 100 6.83 8.33 1.15
C GLN A 100 6.85 8.13 -0.37
N ILE A 101 6.21 7.05 -0.85
CA ILE A 101 6.10 6.75 -2.28
C ILE A 101 4.61 6.69 -2.60
N LEU A 102 4.13 7.63 -3.41
CA LEU A 102 2.74 7.68 -3.83
C LEU A 102 2.65 7.54 -5.35
N SER A 103 1.85 6.59 -5.80
CA SER A 103 1.35 6.53 -7.18
C SER A 103 -0.16 6.56 -7.14
N TYR A 104 -0.81 7.43 -7.91
CA TYR A 104 -2.28 7.40 -8.02
C TYR A 104 -2.77 7.69 -9.43
N GLU A 105 -3.87 7.05 -9.81
CA GLU A 105 -4.60 7.34 -11.04
C GLU A 105 -5.53 8.53 -10.81
N ASN A 106 -5.44 9.53 -11.68
CA ASN A 106 -6.35 10.66 -11.65
C ASN A 106 -7.54 10.42 -12.57
N TYR A 107 -8.71 10.09 -11.99
CA TYR A 107 -9.96 9.86 -12.73
C TYR A 107 -10.62 11.15 -13.21
N SER A 108 -10.52 12.21 -12.42
CA SER A 108 -11.13 13.51 -12.73
C SER A 108 -10.02 14.49 -13.10
N ASN A 109 -10.06 15.04 -14.32
CA ASN A 109 -9.06 16.04 -14.75
C ASN A 109 -9.00 17.27 -13.80
N ASP A 110 -10.04 17.48 -12.99
CA ASP A 110 -10.17 18.63 -12.10
C ASP A 110 -9.80 18.30 -10.63
N PHE A 111 -9.61 17.03 -10.27
CA PHE A 111 -9.30 16.64 -8.90
C PHE A 111 -7.82 16.33 -8.69
N VAL A 112 -7.22 17.04 -7.74
CA VAL A 112 -5.90 16.70 -7.20
C VAL A 112 -5.98 16.90 -5.69
N PRO A 113 -5.72 15.89 -4.86
CA PRO A 113 -5.79 16.00 -3.39
C PRO A 113 -4.55 16.74 -2.86
N ARG A 114 -4.33 17.97 -3.31
CA ARG A 114 -3.11 18.77 -3.04
C ARG A 114 -2.87 18.92 -1.55
N ALA A 115 -3.92 19.24 -0.78
CA ALA A 115 -3.81 19.43 0.66
C ALA A 115 -3.23 18.18 1.34
N GLN A 116 -3.75 17.00 1.01
CA GLN A 116 -3.27 15.74 1.57
C GLN A 116 -1.86 15.44 1.07
N ILE A 117 -1.60 15.58 -0.23
CA ILE A 117 -0.26 15.34 -0.82
C ILE A 117 0.80 16.23 -0.15
N THR A 118 0.50 17.51 0.11
CA THR A 118 1.45 18.45 0.73
C THR A 118 1.75 18.14 2.20
N GLN A 119 0.86 17.41 2.89
CA GLN A 119 1.09 16.97 4.26
C GLN A 119 1.97 15.71 4.34
N LEU A 120 2.16 15.00 3.23
CA LEU A 120 2.99 13.81 3.17
C LEU A 120 4.47 14.17 2.96
N THR A 121 5.36 13.45 3.62
CA THR A 121 6.82 13.55 3.39
C THR A 121 7.23 12.70 2.19
N LEU A 122 6.69 13.01 1.01
CA LEU A 122 6.93 12.23 -0.21
C LEU A 122 8.37 12.36 -0.70
N ARG A 123 8.98 11.21 -0.97
CA ARG A 123 10.23 11.07 -1.71
C ARG A 123 9.98 10.84 -3.19
N ARG A 124 8.84 10.25 -3.53
CA ARG A 124 8.44 9.97 -4.91
C ARG A 124 6.93 10.13 -5.06
N LEU A 125 6.53 10.87 -6.08
CA LEU A 125 5.15 11.04 -6.51
C LEU A 125 5.06 10.66 -7.99
N SER A 126 4.13 9.78 -8.32
CA SER A 126 3.83 9.40 -9.71
C SER A 126 2.33 9.58 -9.94
N THR A 127 1.95 10.28 -11.01
CA THR A 127 0.55 10.52 -11.36
C THR A 127 0.27 9.89 -12.71
N LEU A 128 -0.76 9.05 -12.77
CA LEU A 128 -1.21 8.44 -14.02
C LEU A 128 -2.48 9.16 -14.47
N THR A 129 -2.36 10.01 -15.48
CA THR A 129 -3.49 10.66 -16.16
C THR A 129 -3.91 9.80 -17.35
N ARG A 130 -5.21 9.45 -17.42
CA ARG A 130 -5.78 8.62 -18.49
C ARG A 130 -5.65 9.18 -19.91
N VAL A 131 -5.20 10.44 -20.08
CA VAL A 131 -4.89 11.02 -21.40
C VAL A 131 -3.95 10.10 -22.22
N PHE A 132 -3.07 9.33 -21.56
CA PHE A 132 -2.18 8.37 -22.23
C PHE A 132 -2.80 6.99 -22.51
N ALA A 133 -3.86 6.59 -21.78
CA ALA A 133 -4.46 5.26 -21.91
C ALA A 133 -5.32 5.13 -23.18
N SER A 134 -5.96 6.22 -23.63
CA SER A 134 -6.73 6.25 -24.87
C SER A 134 -5.88 6.35 -26.14
N SER A 135 -4.62 6.79 -26.04
CA SER A 135 -3.70 6.89 -27.18
C SER A 135 -3.01 5.56 -27.56
N MET A 136 -3.11 4.51 -26.74
CA MET A 136 -2.49 3.20 -27.02
C MET A 136 -3.45 2.16 -27.61
N THR A 137 -4.74 2.48 -27.75
CA THR A 137 -5.76 1.55 -28.27
C THR A 137 -6.25 1.87 -29.68
N SER A 138 -5.51 2.66 -30.48
CA SER A 138 -5.86 2.80 -31.90
C SER A 138 -5.47 1.51 -32.66
N PRO A 139 -6.43 0.73 -33.20
CA PRO A 139 -6.09 -0.36 -34.09
C PRO A 139 -5.61 0.24 -35.41
N ILE A 140 -4.43 -0.17 -35.86
CA ILE A 140 -3.97 0.05 -37.22
C ILE A 140 -4.94 -0.69 -38.13
N ALA A 141 -5.81 0.04 -38.83
CA ALA A 141 -6.66 -0.55 -39.87
C ALA A 141 -5.77 -0.97 -41.05
N PRO A 142 -5.81 -2.24 -41.51
CA PRO A 142 -5.13 -2.63 -42.73
C PRO A 142 -5.84 -2.01 -43.95
N ALA A 143 -5.04 -1.47 -44.87
CA ALA A 143 -5.45 -0.90 -46.15
C ALA A 143 -5.88 -1.97 -47.16
#